data_AF-A0A975SP54-F1
#
_entry.id   AF-A0A975SP54-F1
#
_cell.length_a   1.000
_cell.length_b   1.000
_cell.length_c   1.000
_cell.angle_alpha   90.00
_cell.angle_beta   90.00
_cell.angle_gamma   90.00
#
_symmetry.space_group_name_H-M   'P 1'
#
loop_
_entity.id
_entity.type
_entity.pdbx_description
1 polymer ?
#
loop_
_entity_poly.entity_id
_entity_poly.type
_entity_poly.pdbx_seq_one_letter_code
_entity_poly.pdbx_strand_id
1 'polypeptide(L)'
;MGTLQENSQDGVLLEKERSKLKPPPLFKVLLLNDDFTPMDFVIVVLQKFFAMNREQATRIMLKVHKEGRGLCGVYPRDIAASKVEQVVAFARQNQHPLACVMEEN
;
A
#
# COMPACT_ATOMS: atom_id res chain seq x y z
N MET A 1 2.30 -57.42 -49.05
CA MET A 1 2.83 -56.99 -47.74
C MET A 1 3.64 -55.72 -47.99
N GLY A 2 3.47 -54.58 -47.32
CA GLY A 2 2.61 -54.23 -46.19
C GLY A 2 2.08 -52.80 -46.34
N THR A 3 1.04 -52.55 -45.57
CA THR A 3 0.29 -51.29 -45.42
C THR A 3 1.15 -50.22 -44.75
N LEU A 4 1.09 -48.97 -45.22
CA LEU A 4 1.54 -47.82 -44.44
C LEU A 4 0.33 -46.95 -44.11
N GLN A 5 0.10 -46.87 -42.80
CA GLN A 5 -1.00 -46.22 -42.09
C GLN A 5 -1.10 -44.72 -42.35
N GLU A 6 -2.34 -44.25 -42.44
CA GLU A 6 -2.73 -42.88 -42.14
C GLU A 6 -2.20 -42.48 -40.76
N ASN A 7 -1.52 -41.34 -40.67
CA ASN A 7 -1.23 -40.73 -39.38
C ASN A 7 -1.75 -39.29 -39.41
N SER A 8 -2.97 -39.14 -38.91
CA SER A 8 -3.65 -37.89 -38.63
C SER A 8 -2.75 -36.98 -37.81
N GLN A 9 -2.41 -35.83 -38.37
CA GLN A 9 -1.82 -34.74 -37.61
C GLN A 9 -2.94 -34.06 -36.82
N ASP A 10 -3.24 -34.59 -35.63
CA ASP A 10 -3.98 -33.85 -34.61
C ASP A 10 -3.06 -32.72 -34.11
N GLY A 11 -3.19 -31.57 -34.75
CA GLY A 11 -2.61 -30.33 -34.27
C GLY A 11 -3.25 -29.99 -32.92
N VAL A 12 -2.53 -30.31 -31.85
CA VAL A 12 -2.89 -29.94 -30.48
C VAL A 12 -2.98 -28.42 -30.42
N LEU A 13 -4.20 -27.91 -30.52
CA LEU A 13 -4.53 -26.52 -30.29
C LEU A 13 -4.35 -26.28 -28.79
N LEU A 14 -3.16 -25.82 -28.39
CA LEU A 14 -2.91 -25.34 -27.05
C LEU A 14 -3.74 -24.07 -26.84
N GLU A 15 -4.98 -24.24 -26.39
CA GLU A 15 -5.74 -23.16 -25.76
C GLU A 15 -4.91 -22.66 -24.59
N LYS A 16 -4.27 -21.50 -24.78
CA LYS A 16 -3.64 -20.76 -23.71
C LYS A 16 -4.72 -20.39 -22.71
N GLU A 17 -4.90 -21.23 -21.68
CA GLU A 17 -5.60 -20.84 -20.46
C GLU A 17 -4.95 -19.54 -19.99
N ARG A 18 -5.65 -18.43 -20.17
CA ARG A 18 -5.29 -17.16 -19.54
C ARG A 18 -5.52 -17.36 -18.05
N SER A 19 -4.50 -17.83 -17.34
CA SER A 19 -4.51 -17.82 -15.88
C SER A 19 -4.73 -16.37 -15.45
N LYS A 20 -5.94 -16.09 -14.93
CA LYS A 20 -6.26 -14.76 -14.40
C LYS A 20 -5.45 -14.62 -13.11
N LEU A 21 -4.29 -13.95 -13.20
CA LEU A 21 -3.50 -13.58 -12.04
C LEU A 21 -4.40 -12.80 -11.08
N LYS A 22 -4.50 -13.24 -9.82
CA LYS A 22 -5.23 -12.50 -8.80
C LYS A 22 -4.55 -11.13 -8.60
N PRO A 23 -5.32 -10.03 -8.47
CA PRO A 23 -4.74 -8.73 -8.17
C PRO A 23 -4.00 -8.78 -6.82
N PRO A 24 -2.92 -8.00 -6.67
CA PRO A 24 -2.15 -7.98 -5.42
C PRO A 24 -3.02 -7.49 -4.25
N PRO A 25 -2.81 -8.04 -3.04
CA PRO A 25 -3.53 -7.57 -1.85
C PRO A 25 -3.18 -6.10 -1.56
N LEU A 26 -4.21 -5.35 -1.16
CA LEU A 26 -4.10 -3.94 -0.79
C LEU A 26 -3.96 -3.80 0.71
N PHE A 27 -3.23 -2.77 1.13
CA PHE A 27 -2.93 -2.47 2.52
C PHE A 27 -3.27 -1.01 2.80
N LYS A 28 -3.95 -0.76 3.91
CA LYS A 28 -4.19 0.58 4.46
C LYS A 28 -2.93 1.02 5.19
N VAL A 29 -2.49 2.26 4.95
CA VAL A 29 -1.43 2.91 5.74
C VAL A 29 -2.07 3.91 6.70
N LEU A 30 -1.75 3.78 7.99
CA LEU A 30 -2.38 4.51 9.08
C LEU A 30 -1.32 5.24 9.90
N LEU A 31 -1.63 6.47 10.30
CA LEU A 31 -0.96 7.14 11.42
C LEU A 31 -1.73 6.89 12.71
N LEU A 32 -1.00 6.70 13.81
CA LEU A 32 -1.55 6.52 15.15
C LEU A 32 -1.26 7.75 16.01
N ASN A 33 -2.19 8.07 16.90
CA ASN A 33 -2.07 9.19 17.82
C ASN A 33 -1.04 8.91 18.92
N ASP A 34 -0.39 9.97 19.36
CA ASP A 34 0.48 10.01 20.54
C ASP A 34 0.46 11.43 21.13
N ASP A 35 0.93 11.59 22.36
CA ASP A 35 0.83 12.86 23.10
C ASP A 35 2.01 13.83 22.87
N PHE A 36 3.00 13.46 22.04
CA PHE A 36 4.28 14.17 21.95
C PHE A 36 4.59 14.71 20.54
N THR A 37 4.01 14.13 19.49
CA THR A 37 4.22 14.57 18.12
C THR A 37 3.42 15.84 17.83
N PRO A 38 4.04 16.96 17.41
CA PRO A 38 3.32 18.19 17.10
C PRO A 38 2.34 18.03 15.92
N MET A 39 1.19 18.70 16.00
CA MET A 39 0.16 18.68 14.94
C MET A 39 0.70 19.12 13.57
N ASP A 40 1.50 20.19 13.52
CA ASP A 40 2.10 20.66 12.27
C ASP A 40 3.11 19.66 11.69
N PHE A 41 3.80 18.88 12.53
CA PHE A 41 4.68 17.80 12.07
C PHE A 41 3.88 16.70 11.36
N VAL A 42 2.73 16.30 11.92
CA VAL A 42 1.81 15.35 11.28
C VAL A 42 1.33 15.87 9.93
N ILE A 43 1.02 17.17 9.82
CA ILE A 43 0.65 17.77 8.53
C ILE A 43 1.80 17.68 7.52
N VAL A 44 3.03 18.01 7.92
CA VAL A 44 4.22 17.87 7.04
C VAL A 44 4.39 16.44 6.55
N VAL A 45 4.22 15.44 7.43
CA VAL A 45 4.28 14.01 7.07
C VAL A 45 3.24 13.68 6.00
N LEU A 46 1.98 14.10 6.20
CA LEU A 46 0.88 13.84 5.27
C LEU A 46 1.10 14.49 3.91
N GLN A 47 1.60 15.74 3.89
CA GLN A 47 1.93 16.42 2.63
C GLN A 47 3.10 15.76 1.91
N LYS A 48 4.18 15.43 2.64
CA LYS A 48 5.43 14.94 2.06
C LYS A 48 5.33 13.51 1.51
N PHE A 49 4.70 12.60 2.26
CA PHE A 49 4.72 11.18 1.93
C PHE A 49 3.43 10.67 1.30
N PHE A 50 2.33 11.40 1.43
CA PHE A 50 1.02 11.01 0.89
C PHE A 50 0.46 11.99 -0.14
N ALA A 51 1.26 13.00 -0.55
CA ALA A 51 0.91 13.99 -1.56
C ALA A 51 -0.42 14.71 -1.28
N MET A 52 -0.77 14.86 -0.01
CA MET A 52 -1.96 15.58 0.40
C MET A 52 -1.73 17.09 0.31
N ASN A 53 -2.75 17.84 -0.10
CA ASN A 53 -2.74 19.28 0.13
C ASN A 53 -2.93 19.59 1.64
N ARG A 54 -2.72 20.84 2.05
CA ARG A 54 -2.78 21.19 3.48
C ARG A 54 -4.16 20.95 4.09
N GLU A 55 -5.25 21.22 3.36
CA GLU A 55 -6.61 20.99 3.88
C GLU A 55 -6.89 19.50 4.13
N GLN A 56 -6.53 18.64 3.19
CA GLN A 56 -6.63 17.18 3.33
C GLN A 56 -5.80 16.69 4.52
N ALA A 57 -4.56 17.14 4.60
CA ALA A 57 -3.65 16.77 5.68
C ALA A 57 -4.18 17.22 7.05
N THR A 58 -4.69 18.45 7.18
CA THR A 58 -5.28 18.96 8.42
C THR A 58 -6.49 18.11 8.85
N ARG A 59 -7.36 17.71 7.91
CA ARG A 59 -8.50 16.83 8.24
C ARG A 59 -8.04 15.48 8.77
N ILE A 60 -7.06 14.85 8.14
CA ILE A 60 -6.53 13.56 8.61
C ILE A 60 -5.79 13.71 9.94
N MET A 61 -4.99 14.77 10.11
CA MET A 61 -4.31 15.06 11.38
C MET A 61 -5.32 15.20 12.52
N LEU A 62 -6.39 15.98 12.34
CA LEU A 62 -7.45 16.12 13.34
C LEU A 62 -8.15 14.79 13.64
N LYS A 63 -8.31 13.93 12.61
CA LYS A 63 -8.86 12.59 12.78
C LYS A 63 -7.94 11.72 13.64
N VAL A 64 -6.64 11.68 13.36
CA VAL A 64 -5.65 10.98 14.19
C VAL A 64 -5.77 11.45 15.63
N HIS A 65 -5.74 12.77 15.85
CA HIS A 65 -5.78 13.35 17.19
C HIS A 65 -7.07 12.99 17.98
N LYS A 66 -8.23 13.01 17.32
CA LYS A 66 -9.53 12.80 17.98
C LYS A 66 -9.94 11.32 18.09
N GLU A 67 -9.55 10.50 17.12
CA GLU A 67 -10.02 9.12 16.97
C GLU A 67 -8.91 8.08 17.21
N GLY A 68 -7.70 8.53 17.56
CA GLY A 68 -6.54 7.67 17.83
C GLY A 68 -5.82 7.16 16.59
N ARG A 69 -6.43 7.24 15.40
CA ARG A 69 -5.80 6.84 14.12
C ARG A 69 -6.42 7.54 12.91
N GLY A 70 -5.67 7.60 11.82
CA GLY A 70 -6.12 8.20 10.55
C GLY A 70 -5.58 7.47 9.34
N LEU A 71 -6.45 7.23 8.35
CA LEU A 71 -6.10 6.61 7.07
C LEU A 71 -5.36 7.61 6.18
N CYS A 72 -4.14 7.28 5.81
CA CYS A 72 -3.29 8.10 4.95
C CYS A 72 -3.39 7.68 3.47
N GLY A 73 -3.62 6.38 3.21
CA GLY A 73 -3.83 5.87 1.85
C GLY A 73 -3.93 4.34 1.81
N VAL A 74 -4.26 3.81 0.63
CA VAL A 74 -4.34 2.36 0.37
C VAL A 74 -3.42 2.03 -0.80
N TYR A 75 -2.55 1.03 -0.62
CA TYR A 75 -1.49 0.70 -1.57
C TYR A 75 -1.24 -0.81 -1.64
N PRO A 76 -0.63 -1.32 -2.72
CA PRO A 76 0.00 -2.64 -2.70
C PRO A 76 1.03 -2.75 -1.57
N ARG A 77 1.22 -3.97 -1.07
CA ARG A 77 2.07 -4.27 0.11
C ARG A 77 3.42 -3.55 0.10
N ASP A 78 4.16 -3.62 -1.01
CA ASP A 78 5.53 -3.10 -1.06
C ASP A 78 5.57 -1.56 -1.00
N ILE A 79 4.58 -0.90 -1.60
CA ILE A 79 4.43 0.56 -1.53
C ILE A 79 4.00 0.96 -0.11
N ALA A 80 3.07 0.23 0.50
CA ALA A 80 2.64 0.48 1.88
C ALA A 80 3.83 0.35 2.85
N ALA A 81 4.61 -0.73 2.73
CA ALA A 81 5.78 -0.98 3.57
C ALA A 81 6.82 0.14 3.42
N SER A 82 7.11 0.55 2.18
CA SER A 82 8.07 1.63 1.90
C SER A 82 7.62 2.96 2.51
N LYS A 83 6.32 3.29 2.42
CA LYS A 83 5.76 4.50 3.04
C LYS A 83 5.84 4.47 4.55
N VAL A 84 5.52 3.34 5.18
CA VAL A 84 5.65 3.16 6.64
C VAL A 84 7.09 3.41 7.07
N GLU A 85 8.06 2.77 6.41
CA GLU A 85 9.49 2.94 6.72
C GLU A 85 9.94 4.40 6.59
N GLN A 86 9.58 5.06 5.48
CA GLN A 86 9.93 6.47 5.24
C GLN A 86 9.38 7.41 6.32
N VAL A 87 8.11 7.23 6.71
CA VAL A 87 7.48 8.06 7.74
C VAL A 87 8.12 7.83 9.11
N VAL A 88 8.34 6.57 9.50
CA VAL A 88 8.95 6.24 10.80
C VAL A 88 10.39 6.75 10.86
N ALA A 89 11.17 6.59 9.79
CA ALA A 89 12.53 7.12 9.73
C ALA A 89 12.55 8.65 9.86
N PHE A 90 11.65 9.35 9.17
CA PHE A 90 11.54 10.80 9.25
C PHE A 90 11.09 11.27 10.64
N ALA A 91 10.13 10.61 11.27
CA ALA A 91 9.72 10.89 12.64
C ALA A 91 10.87 10.74 13.64
N ARG A 92 11.63 9.64 13.55
CA ARG A 92 12.80 9.39 14.40
C ARG A 92 13.89 10.44 14.22
N GLN A 93 14.20 10.83 12.97
CA GLN A 93 15.18 11.87 12.68
C GLN A 93 14.79 13.23 13.29
N ASN A 94 13.49 13.50 13.41
CA ASN A 94 12.95 14.71 14.04
C ASN A 94 12.57 14.51 15.51
N GLN A 95 12.98 13.40 16.13
CA GLN A 95 12.77 13.10 17.56
C GLN A 95 11.29 13.05 17.97
N HIS A 96 10.42 12.58 17.08
CA HIS A 96 9.00 12.38 17.36
C HIS A 96 8.66 10.88 17.43
N PRO A 97 7.82 10.44 18.39
CA PRO A 97 7.43 9.03 18.53
C PRO A 97 6.31 8.60 17.55
N LEU A 98 5.95 9.45 16.58
CA LEU A 98 4.87 9.20 15.62
C LEU A 98 4.93 7.80 15.02
N ALA A 99 3.89 7.01 15.27
CA ALA A 99 3.77 5.67 14.73
C ALA A 99 3.00 5.68 13.39
N CYS A 100 3.54 4.92 12.43
CA CYS A 100 2.92 4.65 11.13
C CYS A 100 2.88 3.14 10.93
N VAL A 101 1.73 2.60 10.55
CA VAL A 101 1.51 1.15 10.41
C VAL A 101 0.77 0.83 9.12
N MET A 102 0.81 -0.44 8.70
CA MET A 102 -0.04 -0.94 7.62
C MET A 102 -0.85 -2.16 8.06
N GLU A 103 -2.10 -2.26 7.60
CA GLU A 103 -3.01 -3.39 7.84
C GLU A 103 -3.61 -3.86 6.50
N GLU A 104 -3.88 -5.16 6.37
CA GLU A 104 -4.55 -5.71 5.19
C GLU A 104 -5.95 -5.08 5.05
N ASN A 105 -6.30 -4.67 3.82
CA ASN A 105 -7.46 -3.81 3.57
C ASN A 105 -8.81 -4.52 3.64
#